data_AF-A0A6J4KUZ0-F1
#
_entry.id   AF-A0A6J4KUZ0-F1
#
_cell.length_a   1.000
_cell.length_b   1.000
_cell.length_c   1.000
_cell.angle_alpha   90.00
_cell.angle_beta   90.00
_cell.angle_gamma   90.00
#
_symmetry.space_group_name_H-M   'P 1'
#
loop_
_entity.id
_entity.type
_entity.pdbx_description
1 polymer ?
#
loop_
_entity_poly.entity_id
_entity_poly.type
_entity_poly.pdbx_seq_one_letter_code
_entity_poly.pdbx_strand_id
1 'polypeptide(L)'
;PSDAGVEALNWYISHVEKGLSPKNVSADAELTAFSQGRNAITWNGIWQMNTFAGVKGLDWTASVVPQIGDKQAVWGSSHQLVVLQQRKADENKLHAARDFLAYLSENSLEWAKGGQIPARNSVRESEEFKALEVQSTLAEQLDYVIFPPTVPGIADVTAPTWEQAVNEVVLGKAKPEEALKAAAGKADKLLEDNKKKYSA
;
A
#
# COMPACT_ATOMS: atom_id res chain seq x y z
N PRO A 1 16.28 -16.06 6.37
CA PRO A 1 15.28 -15.42 5.48
C PRO A 1 14.53 -16.55 4.76
N SER A 2 13.33 -16.30 4.23
CA SER A 2 12.67 -17.29 3.37
C SER A 2 13.27 -17.25 1.96
N ASP A 3 13.29 -18.39 1.28
CA ASP A 3 13.74 -18.49 -0.11
C ASP A 3 12.91 -17.57 -1.02
N ALA A 4 11.59 -17.54 -0.83
CA ALA A 4 10.67 -16.65 -1.55
C ALA A 4 11.01 -15.16 -1.38
N GLY A 5 11.43 -14.73 -0.17
CA GLY A 5 11.82 -13.34 0.07
C GLY A 5 13.11 -12.96 -0.67
N VAL A 6 14.08 -13.89 -0.71
CA VAL A 6 15.34 -13.72 -1.44
C VAL A 6 15.08 -13.70 -2.96
N GLU A 7 14.24 -14.60 -3.47
CA GLU A 7 13.85 -14.64 -4.87
C GLU A 7 13.15 -13.35 -5.31
N ALA A 8 12.16 -12.88 -4.55
CA ALA A 8 11.45 -11.63 -4.83
C ALA A 8 12.39 -10.42 -4.86
N LEU A 9 13.31 -10.32 -3.90
CA LEU A 9 14.27 -9.21 -3.86
C LEU A 9 15.29 -9.28 -5.00
N ASN A 10 15.74 -10.48 -5.38
CA ASN A 10 16.58 -10.68 -6.57
C ASN A 10 15.84 -10.27 -7.85
N TRP A 11 14.58 -10.67 -8.02
CA TRP A 11 13.76 -10.27 -9.14
C TRP A 11 13.63 -8.73 -9.21
N TYR A 12 13.39 -8.10 -8.07
CA TYR A 12 13.25 -6.64 -7.96
C TYR A 12 14.54 -5.92 -8.41
N ILE A 13 15.70 -6.27 -7.85
CA ILE A 13 16.97 -5.63 -8.25
C ILE A 13 17.40 -5.97 -9.69
N SER A 14 16.95 -7.09 -10.25
CA SER A 14 17.28 -7.45 -11.64
C SER A 14 16.78 -6.41 -12.65
N HIS A 15 15.72 -5.65 -12.33
CA HIS A 15 15.22 -4.56 -13.18
C HIS A 15 16.23 -3.40 -13.24
N VAL A 16 16.87 -3.10 -12.12
CA VAL A 16 17.92 -2.09 -12.03
C VAL A 16 19.19 -2.58 -12.73
N GLU A 17 19.55 -3.85 -12.56
CA GLU A 17 20.73 -4.45 -13.20
C GLU A 17 20.61 -4.53 -14.73
N LYS A 18 19.41 -4.86 -15.24
CA LYS A 18 19.10 -4.90 -16.67
C LYS A 18 18.90 -3.52 -17.29
N GLY A 19 18.94 -2.45 -16.49
CA GLY A 19 18.72 -1.07 -16.95
C GLY A 19 17.27 -0.73 -17.28
N LEU A 20 16.31 -1.53 -16.84
CA LEU A 20 14.87 -1.26 -16.99
C LEU A 20 14.40 -0.15 -16.02
N SER A 21 15.08 -0.02 -14.88
CA SER A 21 14.90 1.07 -13.92
C SER A 21 16.24 1.76 -13.64
N PRO A 22 16.28 3.10 -13.53
CA PRO A 22 17.49 3.80 -13.15
C PRO A 22 17.93 3.47 -11.72
N LYS A 23 19.23 3.62 -11.45
CA LYS A 23 19.82 3.54 -10.11
C LYS A 23 19.64 4.85 -9.35
N ASN A 24 19.67 4.79 -8.02
CA ASN A 24 19.71 5.96 -7.13
C ASN A 24 18.55 6.95 -7.35
N VAL A 25 17.35 6.41 -7.53
CA VAL A 25 16.12 7.19 -7.68
C VAL A 25 15.64 7.63 -6.31
N SER A 26 15.35 8.93 -6.13
CA SER A 26 14.72 9.42 -4.90
C SER A 26 13.25 9.01 -4.87
N ALA A 27 12.66 8.90 -3.68
CA ALA A 27 11.22 8.70 -3.54
C ALA A 27 10.43 9.71 -4.39
N ASP A 28 9.37 9.24 -5.02
CA ASP A 28 8.43 9.99 -5.86
C ASP A 28 9.02 10.62 -7.15
N ALA A 29 10.30 10.40 -7.47
CA ALA A 29 10.88 10.90 -8.71
C ALA A 29 10.26 10.24 -9.95
N GLU A 30 9.74 9.02 -9.82
CA GLU A 30 9.01 8.32 -10.88
C GLU A 30 7.71 9.03 -11.26
N LEU A 31 7.05 9.73 -10.32
CA LEU A 31 5.85 10.53 -10.62
C LEU A 31 6.18 11.68 -11.57
N THR A 32 7.28 12.38 -11.31
CA THR A 32 7.75 13.48 -12.16
C THR A 32 8.17 12.95 -13.53
N ALA A 33 8.90 11.83 -13.58
CA ALA A 33 9.33 11.22 -14.83
C ALA A 33 8.14 10.77 -15.69
N PHE A 34 7.16 10.08 -15.10
CA PHE A 34 5.94 9.64 -15.78
C PHE A 34 5.10 10.84 -16.27
N SER A 35 4.90 11.85 -15.43
CA SER A 35 4.15 13.07 -15.80
C SER A 35 4.79 13.85 -16.95
N GLN A 36 6.07 13.63 -17.22
CA GLN A 36 6.81 14.25 -18.32
C GLN A 36 6.99 13.31 -19.52
N GLY A 37 6.31 12.17 -19.53
CA GLY A 37 6.41 11.17 -20.61
C GLY A 37 7.78 10.48 -20.70
N ARG A 38 8.58 10.52 -19.63
CA ARG A 38 9.92 9.90 -19.58
C ARG A 38 9.89 8.43 -19.17
N ASN A 39 8.79 7.98 -18.55
CA ASN A 39 8.54 6.59 -18.20
C ASN A 39 7.29 6.09 -18.92
N ALA A 40 7.35 4.86 -19.42
CA ALA A 40 6.16 4.20 -20.00
C ALA A 40 5.22 3.65 -18.92
N ILE A 41 5.76 3.28 -17.75
CA ILE A 41 5.03 2.71 -16.62
C ILE A 41 5.49 3.41 -15.34
N THR A 42 4.55 3.66 -14.43
CA THR A 42 4.84 3.98 -13.04
C THR A 42 4.13 2.98 -12.13
N TRP A 43 4.80 2.56 -11.06
CA TRP A 43 4.23 1.66 -10.06
C TRP A 43 3.99 2.46 -8.78
N ASN A 44 2.75 2.87 -8.55
CA ASN A 44 2.39 3.65 -7.37
C ASN A 44 0.96 3.30 -6.93
N GLY A 45 0.53 3.83 -5.79
CA GLY A 45 -0.82 3.61 -5.27
C GLY A 45 -1.88 4.44 -5.98
N ILE A 46 -3.13 4.01 -5.81
CA ILE A 46 -4.32 4.62 -6.41
C ILE A 46 -4.49 6.12 -6.06
N TRP A 47 -3.91 6.59 -4.95
CA TRP A 47 -3.95 8.00 -4.55
C TRP A 47 -3.28 8.95 -5.56
N GLN A 48 -2.43 8.45 -6.46
CA GLN A 48 -1.77 9.28 -7.49
C GLN A 48 -2.66 9.58 -8.71
N MET A 49 -3.84 8.97 -8.82
CA MET A 49 -4.71 9.16 -9.98
C MET A 49 -5.03 10.64 -10.25
N ASN A 50 -5.23 11.44 -9.20
CA ASN A 50 -5.56 12.86 -9.32
C ASN A 50 -4.35 13.69 -9.74
N THR A 51 -3.14 13.27 -9.34
CA THR A 51 -1.88 13.85 -9.82
C THR A 51 -1.79 13.70 -11.33
N PHE A 52 -2.02 12.50 -11.87
CA PHE A 52 -1.92 12.23 -13.31
C PHE A 52 -3.07 12.85 -14.10
N ALA A 53 -4.30 12.83 -13.59
CA ALA A 53 -5.45 13.51 -14.20
C ALA A 53 -5.23 15.03 -14.34
N GLY A 54 -4.43 15.63 -13.45
CA GLY A 54 -4.06 17.04 -13.50
C GLY A 54 -3.02 17.40 -14.57
N VAL A 55 -2.33 16.42 -15.17
CA VAL A 55 -1.27 16.66 -16.16
C VAL A 55 -1.89 16.83 -17.55
N LYS A 56 -1.83 18.06 -18.07
CA LYS A 56 -2.37 18.37 -19.41
C LYS A 56 -1.64 17.58 -20.50
N GLY A 57 -2.41 16.83 -21.30
CA GLY A 57 -1.89 16.09 -22.46
C GLY A 57 -1.19 14.78 -22.11
N LEU A 58 -1.22 14.34 -20.85
CA LEU A 58 -0.80 13.00 -20.47
C LEU A 58 -1.90 12.00 -20.83
N ASP A 59 -1.58 11.06 -21.72
CA ASP A 59 -2.41 9.91 -22.02
C ASP A 59 -2.00 8.74 -21.12
N TRP A 60 -2.86 8.36 -20.18
CA TRP A 60 -2.55 7.37 -19.16
C TRP A 60 -3.79 6.57 -18.76
N THR A 61 -3.56 5.38 -18.23
CA THR A 61 -4.58 4.55 -17.61
C THR A 61 -4.01 3.81 -16.40
N ALA A 62 -4.87 3.25 -15.57
CA ALA A 62 -4.50 2.30 -14.53
C ALA A 62 -4.76 0.88 -15.01
N SER A 63 -3.94 -0.06 -14.57
CA SER A 63 -4.11 -1.49 -14.83
C SER A 63 -3.90 -2.26 -13.54
N VAL A 64 -4.49 -3.46 -13.47
CA VAL A 64 -4.15 -4.44 -12.44
C VAL A 64 -2.65 -4.78 -12.50
N VAL A 65 -2.08 -5.08 -11.34
CA VAL A 65 -0.70 -5.55 -11.23
C VAL A 65 -0.60 -6.93 -11.88
N PRO A 66 0.36 -7.14 -12.80
CA PRO A 66 0.56 -8.46 -13.39
C PRO A 66 1.02 -9.46 -12.34
N GLN A 67 0.73 -10.74 -12.56
CA GLN A 67 1.22 -11.80 -11.70
C GLN A 67 2.74 -11.84 -11.70
N ILE A 68 3.33 -11.68 -10.51
CA ILE A 68 4.75 -11.84 -10.26
C ILE A 68 4.93 -13.07 -9.37
N GLY A 69 5.72 -14.03 -9.85
CA GLY A 69 5.90 -15.32 -9.18
C GLY A 69 4.74 -16.28 -9.44
N ASP A 70 4.54 -17.22 -8.53
CA ASP A 70 3.62 -18.33 -8.64
C ASP A 70 2.16 -17.99 -8.28
N LYS A 71 1.93 -16.89 -7.56
CA LYS A 71 0.63 -16.49 -7.04
C LYS A 71 0.34 -15.01 -7.30
N GLN A 72 -0.87 -14.73 -7.80
CA GLN A 72 -1.40 -13.37 -7.89
C GLN A 72 -1.56 -12.78 -6.48
N ALA A 73 -0.91 -11.64 -6.23
CA ALA A 73 -1.00 -10.93 -4.97
C ALA A 73 -0.62 -9.47 -5.15
N VAL A 74 -1.30 -8.59 -4.41
CA VAL A 74 -0.91 -7.18 -4.28
C VAL A 74 -0.93 -6.75 -2.82
N TRP A 75 0.00 -5.89 -2.44
CA TRP A 75 -0.03 -5.30 -1.11
C TRP A 75 -1.13 -4.23 -1.06
N GLY A 76 -1.98 -4.30 -0.03
CA GLY A 76 -2.97 -3.27 0.26
C GLY A 76 -2.93 -2.79 1.71
N SER A 77 -3.51 -1.62 1.93
CA SER A 77 -3.78 -1.05 3.24
C SER A 77 -5.20 -0.50 3.28
N SER A 78 -5.66 -0.07 4.45
CA SER A 78 -7.00 0.50 4.61
C SER A 78 -6.98 1.68 5.57
N HIS A 79 -7.91 2.60 5.35
CA HIS A 79 -8.20 3.66 6.31
C HIS A 79 -9.25 3.16 7.29
N GLN A 80 -9.01 3.39 8.58
CA GLN A 80 -9.92 2.97 9.65
C GLN A 80 -10.52 4.21 10.31
N LEU A 81 -11.84 4.22 10.43
CA LEU A 81 -12.56 5.24 11.18
C LEU A 81 -12.81 4.69 12.59
N VAL A 82 -12.30 5.40 13.60
CA VAL A 82 -12.32 4.93 14.99
C VAL A 82 -12.95 5.96 15.92
N VAL A 83 -13.79 5.50 16.83
CA VAL A 83 -14.26 6.30 17.98
C VAL A 83 -13.44 5.89 19.19
N LEU A 84 -12.57 6.78 19.66
CA LEU A 84 -11.73 6.52 20.82
C LEU A 84 -12.57 6.48 22.10
N GLN A 85 -12.17 5.63 23.04
CA GLN A 85 -12.78 5.62 24.38
C GLN A 85 -12.55 6.98 25.07
N GLN A 86 -13.65 7.59 25.51
CA GLN A 86 -13.63 8.88 26.19
C GLN A 86 -13.56 8.69 27.71
N ARG A 87 -12.81 9.54 28.42
CA ARG A 87 -12.73 9.50 29.90
C ARG A 87 -14.09 9.73 30.56
N LYS A 88 -14.92 10.58 29.94
CA LYS A 88 -16.31 10.81 30.32
C LYS A 88 -17.15 10.56 29.07
N ALA A 89 -17.79 9.39 29.02
CA ALA A 89 -18.68 9.05 27.92
C ALA A 89 -19.89 9.99 27.89
N ASP A 90 -20.29 10.34 26.67
CA ASP A 90 -21.50 11.09 26.38
C ASP A 90 -22.24 10.29 25.30
N GLU A 91 -23.34 9.66 25.68
CA GLU A 91 -24.10 8.77 24.81
C GLU A 91 -24.65 9.49 23.58
N ASN A 92 -25.00 10.77 23.70
CA ASN A 92 -25.50 11.55 22.56
C ASN A 92 -24.38 11.79 21.54
N LYS A 93 -23.16 12.08 21.99
CA LYS A 93 -22.00 12.22 21.10
C LYS A 93 -21.60 10.90 20.47
N LEU A 94 -21.66 9.81 21.22
CA LEU A 94 -21.37 8.48 20.69
C LEU A 94 -22.37 8.07 19.62
N HIS A 95 -23.66 8.36 19.82
CA HIS A 95 -24.71 8.14 18.83
C HIS A 95 -24.46 8.97 17.57
N ALA A 96 -24.26 10.29 17.72
CA ALA A 96 -23.98 11.17 16.58
C ALA A 96 -22.72 10.76 15.80
N ALA A 97 -21.67 10.29 16.49
CA ALA A 97 -20.48 9.75 15.84
C ALA A 97 -20.81 8.49 15.02
N ARG A 98 -21.61 7.55 15.56
CA ARG A 98 -22.04 6.35 14.83
C ARG A 98 -22.87 6.70 13.60
N ASP A 99 -23.80 7.64 13.71
CA ASP A 99 -24.62 8.10 12.58
C ASP A 99 -23.75 8.72 11.48
N PHE A 100 -22.78 9.54 11.87
CA PHE A 100 -21.83 10.13 10.92
C PHE A 100 -20.98 9.06 10.21
N LEU A 101 -20.47 8.07 10.96
CA LEU A 101 -19.69 6.98 10.38
C LEU A 101 -20.52 6.11 9.43
N ALA A 102 -21.79 5.83 9.79
CA ALA A 102 -22.72 5.11 8.93
C ALA A 102 -22.97 5.88 7.64
N TYR A 103 -23.31 7.17 7.75
CA TYR A 103 -23.52 8.07 6.60
C TYR A 103 -22.29 8.11 5.68
N LEU A 104 -21.10 8.32 6.23
CA LEU A 104 -19.86 8.39 5.45
C LEU A 104 -19.58 7.07 4.71
N SER A 105 -19.83 5.94 5.37
CA SER A 105 -19.66 4.62 4.80
C SER A 105 -20.66 4.36 3.66
N GLU A 106 -21.92 4.73 3.84
CA GLU A 106 -23.00 4.60 2.85
C GLU A 106 -22.83 5.54 1.65
N ASN A 107 -22.27 6.73 1.88
CA ASN A 107 -22.04 7.75 0.87
C ASN A 107 -20.58 7.78 0.37
N SER A 108 -19.87 6.66 0.50
CA SER A 108 -18.44 6.57 0.19
C SER A 108 -18.09 6.62 -1.30
N LEU A 109 -19.07 6.73 -2.20
CA LEU A 109 -18.82 6.98 -3.63
C LEU A 109 -18.11 8.32 -3.84
N GLU A 110 -18.46 9.36 -3.07
CA GLU A 110 -17.78 10.66 -3.16
C GLU A 110 -16.32 10.54 -2.70
N TRP A 111 -16.09 9.76 -1.65
CA TRP A 111 -14.72 9.43 -1.22
C TRP A 111 -13.96 8.71 -2.34
N ALA A 112 -14.61 7.81 -3.08
CA ALA A 112 -13.98 7.06 -4.16
C ALA A 112 -13.36 7.98 -5.23
N LYS A 113 -13.98 9.14 -5.51
CA LYS A 113 -13.43 10.15 -6.44
C LYS A 113 -12.11 10.76 -5.96
N GLY A 114 -11.81 10.69 -4.67
CA GLY A 114 -10.50 10.99 -4.10
C GLY A 114 -9.43 9.92 -4.36
N GLY A 115 -9.81 8.81 -4.99
CA GLY A 115 -8.93 7.71 -5.41
C GLY A 115 -8.87 6.54 -4.45
N GLN A 116 -9.87 6.31 -3.60
CA GLN A 116 -9.90 5.10 -2.75
C GLN A 116 -10.98 4.13 -3.23
N ILE A 117 -10.83 2.86 -2.88
CA ILE A 117 -11.83 1.84 -3.16
C ILE A 117 -12.75 1.72 -1.93
N PRO A 118 -14.07 1.95 -2.05
CA PRO A 118 -15.01 1.83 -0.95
C PRO A 118 -15.03 0.44 -0.32
N ALA A 119 -15.08 0.38 1.02
CA ALA A 119 -15.20 -0.89 1.73
C ALA A 119 -16.56 -1.57 1.51
N ARG A 120 -17.64 -0.79 1.29
CA ARG A 120 -18.98 -1.32 1.11
C ARG A 120 -19.18 -1.91 -0.29
N ASN A 121 -19.62 -3.17 -0.33
CA ASN A 121 -20.01 -3.83 -1.59
C ASN A 121 -21.12 -3.07 -2.31
N SER A 122 -22.15 -2.61 -1.58
CA SER A 122 -23.27 -1.85 -2.17
C SER A 122 -22.84 -0.61 -2.95
N VAL A 123 -21.71 0.00 -2.57
CA VAL A 123 -21.13 1.14 -3.29
C VAL A 123 -20.29 0.65 -4.47
N ARG A 124 -19.47 -0.40 -4.28
CA ARG A 124 -18.64 -0.98 -5.36
C ARG A 124 -19.45 -1.65 -6.48
N GLU A 125 -20.65 -2.12 -6.17
CA GLU A 125 -21.55 -2.78 -7.12
C GLU A 125 -22.41 -1.78 -7.91
N SER A 126 -22.41 -0.49 -7.52
CA SER A 126 -23.19 0.55 -8.18
C SER A 126 -22.63 0.89 -9.56
N GLU A 127 -23.51 1.33 -10.46
CA GLU A 127 -23.12 1.71 -11.82
C GLU A 127 -22.20 2.95 -11.81
N GLU A 128 -22.41 3.86 -10.86
CA GLU A 128 -21.58 5.05 -10.70
C GLU A 128 -20.15 4.71 -10.28
N PHE A 129 -19.95 3.69 -9.43
CA PHE A 129 -18.60 3.24 -9.09
C PHE A 129 -17.93 2.53 -10.27
N LYS A 130 -18.65 1.67 -11.00
CA LYS A 130 -18.14 0.99 -12.19
C LYS A 130 -17.74 1.97 -13.29
N ALA A 131 -18.34 3.16 -13.33
CA ALA A 131 -17.95 4.24 -14.24
C ALA A 131 -16.66 4.98 -13.84
N LEU A 132 -16.15 4.78 -12.62
CA LEU A 132 -14.85 5.33 -12.19
C LEU A 132 -13.73 4.41 -12.71
N GLU A 133 -13.21 4.67 -13.90
CA GLU A 133 -12.29 3.77 -14.63
C GLU A 133 -11.11 3.27 -13.77
N VAL A 134 -10.39 4.17 -13.10
CA VAL A 134 -9.20 3.80 -12.31
C VAL A 134 -9.58 2.95 -11.10
N GLN A 135 -10.57 3.39 -10.33
CA GLN A 135 -11.00 2.75 -9.09
C GLN A 135 -11.64 1.40 -9.34
N SER A 136 -12.49 1.30 -10.36
CA SER A 136 -13.15 0.05 -10.75
C SER A 136 -12.14 -0.97 -11.26
N THR A 137 -11.21 -0.57 -12.13
CA THR A 137 -10.12 -1.44 -12.62
C THR A 137 -9.28 -1.97 -11.46
N LEU A 138 -8.86 -1.10 -10.54
CA LEU A 138 -8.02 -1.53 -9.40
C LEU A 138 -8.82 -2.34 -8.35
N ALA A 139 -10.16 -2.23 -8.32
CA ALA A 139 -11.03 -3.02 -7.46
C ALA A 139 -11.13 -4.49 -7.90
N GLU A 140 -10.78 -4.83 -9.15
CA GLU A 140 -10.63 -6.22 -9.61
C GLU A 140 -9.56 -6.99 -8.82
N GLN A 141 -8.68 -6.27 -8.12
CA GLN A 141 -7.58 -6.86 -7.37
C GLN A 141 -7.95 -7.32 -5.95
N LEU A 142 -9.14 -6.96 -5.47
CA LEU A 142 -9.54 -7.12 -4.06
C LEU A 142 -9.49 -8.57 -3.58
N ASP A 143 -9.74 -9.54 -4.46
CA ASP A 143 -9.71 -10.98 -4.13
C ASP A 143 -8.30 -11.50 -3.79
N TYR A 144 -7.26 -10.75 -4.13
CA TYR A 144 -5.85 -11.09 -3.90
C TYR A 144 -5.04 -9.97 -3.25
N VAL A 145 -5.72 -9.01 -2.60
CA VAL A 145 -5.07 -8.05 -1.72
C VAL A 145 -4.58 -8.74 -0.45
N ILE A 146 -3.31 -8.51 -0.11
CA ILE A 146 -2.70 -8.95 1.14
C ILE A 146 -2.50 -7.72 2.04
N PHE A 147 -3.06 -7.78 3.24
CA PHE A 147 -2.87 -6.75 4.27
C PHE A 147 -1.67 -7.09 5.17
N PRO A 148 -0.99 -6.07 5.74
CA PRO A 148 -0.01 -6.30 6.79
C PRO A 148 -0.59 -7.10 7.97
N PRO A 149 0.22 -7.90 8.68
CA PRO A 149 -0.21 -8.59 9.88
C PRO A 149 -0.83 -7.63 10.91
N THR A 150 -2.01 -7.98 11.43
CA THR A 150 -2.73 -7.15 12.42
C THR A 150 -2.23 -7.41 13.84
N VAL A 151 -0.93 -7.16 14.08
CA VAL A 151 -0.31 -7.31 15.41
C VAL A 151 0.07 -5.93 15.98
N PRO A 152 -0.13 -5.69 17.29
CA PRO A 152 0.26 -4.43 17.92
C PRO A 152 1.73 -4.08 17.68
N GLY A 153 1.98 -2.84 17.27
CA GLY A 153 3.34 -2.36 16.98
C GLY A 153 3.95 -2.85 15.68
N ILE A 154 3.20 -3.51 14.77
CA ILE A 154 3.73 -3.97 13.47
C ILE A 154 4.39 -2.84 12.65
N ALA A 155 3.85 -1.62 12.75
CA ALA A 155 4.41 -0.44 12.10
C ALA A 155 5.82 -0.10 12.62
N ASP A 156 6.05 -0.27 13.93
CA ASP A 156 7.35 -0.05 14.58
C ASP A 156 8.41 -1.09 14.14
N VAL A 157 7.97 -2.22 13.57
CA VAL A 157 8.84 -3.29 13.06
C VAL A 157 9.20 -3.05 11.60
N THR A 158 8.24 -2.62 10.78
CA THR A 158 8.33 -2.61 9.31
C THR A 158 9.49 -1.74 8.80
N ALA A 159 9.46 -0.44 9.09
CA ALA A 159 10.45 0.52 8.61
C ALA A 159 11.91 0.18 9.00
N PRO A 160 12.23 -0.15 10.27
CA PRO A 160 13.61 -0.44 10.65
C PRO A 160 14.09 -1.84 10.24
N THR A 161 13.28 -2.67 9.58
CA THR A 161 13.64 -4.06 9.24
C THR A 161 13.67 -4.28 7.74
N TRP A 162 12.60 -4.83 7.16
CA TRP A 162 12.61 -5.28 5.78
C TRP A 162 12.64 -4.10 4.79
N GLU A 163 12.02 -2.95 5.10
CA GLU A 163 12.13 -1.75 4.24
C GLU A 163 13.58 -1.27 4.16
N GLN A 164 14.27 -1.21 5.31
CA GLN A 164 15.70 -0.87 5.35
C GLN A 164 16.53 -1.89 4.55
N ALA A 165 16.27 -3.19 4.70
CA ALA A 165 16.99 -4.22 3.94
C ALA A 165 16.77 -4.11 2.43
N VAL A 166 15.54 -3.88 1.98
CA VAL A 166 15.23 -3.64 0.57
C VAL A 166 16.01 -2.42 0.06
N ASN A 167 15.99 -1.32 0.81
CA ASN A 167 16.72 -0.11 0.43
C ASN A 167 18.24 -0.34 0.33
N GLU A 168 18.85 -1.02 1.31
CA GLU A 168 20.27 -1.36 1.29
C GLU A 168 20.64 -2.22 0.07
N VAL A 169 19.81 -3.19 -0.28
CA VAL A 169 20.04 -4.09 -1.41
C VAL A 169 19.86 -3.38 -2.75
N VAL A 170 18.83 -2.55 -2.90
CA VAL A 170 18.60 -1.73 -4.10
C VAL A 170 19.74 -0.75 -4.35
N LEU A 171 20.30 -0.19 -3.28
CA LEU A 171 21.48 0.69 -3.34
C LEU A 171 22.80 -0.07 -3.50
N GLY A 172 22.77 -1.40 -3.63
CA GLY A 172 23.96 -2.25 -3.79
C GLY A 172 24.86 -2.29 -2.56
N LYS A 173 24.34 -1.95 -1.38
CA LYS A 173 25.10 -1.91 -0.11
C LYS A 173 25.16 -3.27 0.59
N ALA A 174 24.25 -4.18 0.25
CA ALA A 174 24.18 -5.51 0.84
C ALA A 174 23.67 -6.54 -0.17
N LYS A 175 23.98 -7.82 0.06
CA LYS A 175 23.39 -8.93 -0.69
C LYS A 175 21.97 -9.24 -0.18
N PRO A 176 21.02 -9.65 -1.04
CA PRO A 176 19.64 -9.96 -0.65
C PRO A 176 19.52 -10.89 0.56
N GLU A 177 20.22 -12.03 0.54
CA GLU A 177 20.15 -13.02 1.61
C GLU A 177 20.66 -12.48 2.95
N GLU A 178 21.81 -11.80 2.94
CA GLU A 178 22.43 -11.23 4.13
C GLU A 178 21.54 -10.14 4.76
N ALA A 179 21.04 -9.22 3.92
CA ALA A 179 20.19 -8.12 4.37
C ALA A 179 18.85 -8.64 4.95
N LEU A 180 18.19 -9.57 4.27
CA LEU A 180 16.93 -10.15 4.74
C LEU A 180 17.12 -11.01 6.00
N LYS A 181 18.26 -11.69 6.14
CA LYS A 181 18.59 -12.43 7.37
C LYS A 181 18.77 -11.49 8.56
N ALA A 182 19.49 -10.39 8.39
CA ALA A 182 19.67 -9.38 9.43
C ALA A 182 18.33 -8.70 9.79
N ALA A 183 17.53 -8.36 8.79
CA ALA A 183 16.20 -7.78 8.99
C ALA A 183 15.27 -8.72 9.77
N ALA A 184 15.24 -10.01 9.43
CA ALA A 184 14.42 -11.00 10.15
C ALA A 184 14.82 -11.09 11.63
N GLY A 185 16.12 -11.22 11.94
CA GLY A 185 16.58 -11.27 13.32
C GLY A 185 16.32 -9.98 14.13
N LYS A 186 16.29 -8.81 13.46
CA LYS A 186 15.87 -7.55 14.08
C LYS A 186 14.36 -7.49 14.28
N ALA A 187 13.58 -7.97 13.31
CA ALA A 187 12.13 -8.04 13.40
C ALA A 187 11.66 -8.93 14.55
N ASP A 188 12.28 -10.12 14.72
CA ASP A 188 11.94 -11.04 15.81
C ASP A 188 12.08 -10.37 17.18
N LYS A 189 13.19 -9.66 17.41
CA LYS A 189 13.43 -8.92 18.67
C LYS A 189 12.39 -7.83 18.90
N LEU A 190 12.09 -7.02 17.87
CA LEU A 190 11.09 -5.95 17.97
C LEU A 190 9.69 -6.51 18.22
N LEU A 191 9.34 -7.64 17.60
CA LEU A 191 8.08 -8.33 17.82
C LEU A 191 7.98 -8.90 19.24
N GLU A 192 9.06 -9.47 19.78
CA GLU A 192 9.12 -9.91 21.18
C GLU A 192 8.92 -8.75 22.16
N ASP A 193 9.59 -7.62 21.91
CA ASP A 193 9.48 -6.43 22.75
C ASP A 193 8.08 -5.81 22.66
N ASN A 194 7.50 -5.74 21.46
CA ASN A 194 6.11 -5.32 21.26
C ASN A 194 5.14 -6.25 21.98
N LYS A 195 5.35 -7.56 21.92
CA LYS A 195 4.53 -8.52 22.66
C LYS A 195 4.55 -8.22 24.16
N LYS A 196 5.73 -7.98 24.75
CA LYS A 196 5.83 -7.59 26.17
C LYS A 196 5.13 -6.26 26.46
N LYS A 197 5.27 -5.28 25.59
CA LYS A 197 4.70 -3.92 25.74
C LYS A 197 3.18 -3.91 25.65
N TYR A 198 2.59 -4.70 24.75
CA TYR A 198 1.16 -4.67 24.43
C TYR A 198 0.36 -5.86 25.00
N SER A 199 0.99 -6.84 25.65
CA SER A 199 0.28 -7.93 26.36
C SER A 199 -0.13 -7.57 27.80
N ALA A 200 -0.11 -6.28 28.15
CA ALA A 200 -0.51 -5.74 29.45
C ALA A 200 -1.95 -5.21 29.43
#